data_AF-A0A7X1H1K9-F1
#
_entry.id   AF-A0A7X1H1K9-F1
#
_cell.length_a   1.000
_cell.length_b   1.000
_cell.length_c   1.000
_cell.angle_alpha   90.00
_cell.angle_beta   90.00
_cell.angle_gamma   90.00
#
_symmetry.space_group_name_H-M   'P 1'
#
loop_
_entity.id
_entity.type
_entity.pdbx_description
1 polymer ?
#
loop_
_entity_poly.entity_id
_entity_poly.type
_entity_poly.pdbx_seq_one_letter_code
_entity_poly.pdbx_strand_id
1 'polypeptide(L)'
;MKHLPQSKFVSYLIRINKLNACDFDRFILFQGMMFGSEKKWWGTKGIRRSLHEGLDLCFFTNTRNEYFRLDETVKVPMLYDGRVEHITEDFLGKTVITSHCFDDPDQPALLSLFGHLNPGKNLKIGDEIKQGQVFAKISGFENKKQILLPHLHISLTKSDLLPPANCLEWEFLNRVDRSVFMDPLKAISPKYSIIEHDDELDVSKVFTRCSQFKAAQN
;
A
#
# COMPACT_ATOMS: atom_id res chain seq x y z
N MET A 1 7.09 7.95 19.32
CA MET A 1 8.03 7.14 18.52
C MET A 1 9.27 7.95 18.21
N LYS A 2 10.38 7.63 18.88
CA LYS A 2 11.68 8.31 18.69
C LYS A 2 12.36 7.86 17.38
N HIS A 3 12.06 6.64 16.93
CA HIS A 3 12.53 6.09 15.66
C HIS A 3 11.52 5.07 15.11
N LEU A 4 11.26 5.10 13.80
CA LEU A 4 10.41 4.13 13.10
C LEU A 4 11.30 2.97 12.61
N PRO A 5 11.16 1.74 13.14
CA PRO A 5 12.05 0.65 12.76
C PRO A 5 11.96 0.31 11.27
N GLN A 6 13.07 0.03 10.62
CA GLN A 6 13.03 -0.41 9.22
C GLN A 6 12.40 -1.81 9.11
N SER A 7 11.43 -1.96 8.21
CA SER A 7 10.76 -3.24 7.95
C SER A 7 11.45 -4.05 6.85
N LYS A 8 11.16 -5.36 6.80
CA LYS A 8 11.53 -6.25 5.68
C LYS A 8 10.42 -6.38 4.64
N PHE A 9 9.44 -5.49 4.67
CA PHE A 9 8.19 -5.59 3.91
C PHE A 9 8.44 -5.73 2.39
N VAL A 10 9.30 -4.89 1.82
CA VAL A 10 9.61 -4.92 0.38
C VAL A 10 10.23 -6.26 -0.03
N SER A 11 11.17 -6.78 0.76
CA SER A 11 11.79 -8.08 0.49
C SER A 11 10.77 -9.21 0.54
N TYR A 12 9.84 -9.19 1.50
CA TYR A 12 8.74 -10.16 1.55
C TYR A 12 7.80 -10.03 0.35
N LEU A 13 7.42 -8.80 0.00
CA LEU A 13 6.52 -8.52 -1.12
C LEU A 13 7.11 -9.05 -2.43
N ILE A 14 8.40 -8.79 -2.69
CA ILE A 14 9.13 -9.30 -3.87
C ILE A 14 9.17 -10.83 -3.85
N ARG A 15 9.61 -11.44 -2.74
CA ARG A 15 9.82 -12.89 -2.63
C ARG A 15 8.51 -13.67 -2.79
N ILE A 16 7.48 -13.29 -2.03
CA ILE A 16 6.18 -13.99 -1.99
C ILE A 16 5.49 -13.93 -3.35
N ASN A 17 5.61 -12.78 -4.03
CA ASN A 17 5.00 -12.58 -5.33
C ASN A 17 5.91 -12.98 -6.49
N LYS A 18 7.11 -13.52 -6.21
CA LYS A 18 8.10 -13.90 -7.23
C LYS A 18 8.41 -12.76 -8.21
N LEU A 19 8.48 -11.52 -7.74
CA LEU A 19 8.81 -10.38 -8.60
C LEU A 19 10.25 -10.43 -9.13
N ASN A 20 11.12 -11.21 -8.47
CA ASN A 20 12.45 -11.55 -8.99
C ASN A 20 12.40 -12.26 -10.33
N ALA A 21 11.32 -12.99 -10.66
CA ALA A 21 11.17 -13.59 -11.98
C ALA A 21 11.07 -12.52 -13.08
N CYS A 22 10.65 -11.30 -12.73
CA CYS A 22 10.63 -10.14 -13.63
C CYS A 22 11.92 -9.32 -13.53
N ASP A 23 12.99 -9.81 -12.89
CA ASP A 23 14.21 -9.05 -12.57
C ASP A 23 13.93 -7.71 -11.86
N PHE A 24 13.02 -7.71 -10.88
CA PHE A 24 12.65 -6.51 -10.11
C PHE A 24 13.89 -5.71 -9.71
N ASP A 25 13.88 -4.40 -10.03
CA ASP A 25 14.92 -3.48 -9.60
C ASP A 25 14.40 -2.46 -8.59
N ARG A 26 13.34 -1.71 -8.93
CA ARG A 26 12.85 -0.59 -8.13
C ARG A 26 11.38 -0.30 -8.37
N PHE A 27 10.72 0.28 -7.37
CA PHE A 27 9.38 0.84 -7.55
C PHE A 27 9.44 2.13 -8.37
N ILE A 28 8.37 2.38 -9.11
CA ILE A 28 8.14 3.64 -9.83
C ILE A 28 6.96 4.33 -9.18
N LEU A 29 7.17 5.55 -8.72
CA LEU A 29 6.17 6.35 -8.02
C LEU A 29 5.85 7.58 -8.86
N PHE A 30 4.57 7.78 -9.17
CA PHE A 30 4.10 9.08 -9.63
C PHE A 30 3.98 10.02 -8.45
N GLN A 31 4.15 11.33 -8.68
CA GLN A 31 4.08 12.32 -7.60
C GLN A 31 2.78 12.21 -6.79
N GLY A 32 1.65 11.89 -7.43
CA GLY A 32 0.35 11.73 -6.75
C GLY A 32 0.24 10.51 -5.82
N MET A 33 1.14 9.54 -5.92
CA MET A 33 1.19 8.33 -5.08
C MET A 33 1.90 8.57 -3.75
N MET A 34 2.68 9.65 -3.66
CA MET A 34 3.55 9.92 -2.51
C MET A 34 2.75 10.43 -1.32
N PHE A 35 3.27 10.18 -0.12
CA PHE A 35 2.78 10.78 1.11
C PHE A 35 2.83 12.31 1.04
N GLY A 36 1.77 12.96 1.51
CA GLY A 36 1.65 14.41 1.50
C GLY A 36 1.34 15.02 0.13
N SER A 37 1.12 14.22 -0.91
CA SER A 37 0.89 14.75 -2.26
C SER A 37 -0.51 15.34 -2.42
N GLU A 38 -0.59 16.51 -3.05
CA GLU A 38 -1.85 17.12 -3.51
C GLU A 38 -2.33 16.54 -4.84
N LYS A 39 -1.45 15.87 -5.59
CA LYS A 39 -1.79 15.41 -6.95
C LYS A 39 -2.54 14.09 -6.92
N LYS A 40 -3.45 13.91 -7.86
CA LYS A 40 -3.97 12.58 -8.23
C LYS A 40 -2.99 11.91 -9.18
N TRP A 41 -2.96 10.58 -9.14
CA TRP A 41 -2.21 9.76 -10.11
C TRP A 41 -3.13 8.85 -10.94
N TRP A 42 -4.45 9.01 -10.80
CA TRP A 42 -5.47 8.23 -11.49
C TRP A 42 -6.54 9.13 -12.08
N GLY A 43 -7.31 8.56 -13.01
CA GLY A 43 -8.33 9.31 -13.75
C GLY A 43 -7.72 10.49 -14.50
N THR A 44 -8.45 11.60 -14.58
CA THR A 44 -7.93 12.85 -15.15
C THR A 44 -7.06 13.59 -14.15
N LYS A 45 -6.00 14.25 -14.65
CA LYS A 45 -5.13 15.13 -13.85
C LYS A 45 -5.96 16.05 -12.97
N GLY A 46 -5.53 16.20 -11.72
CA GLY A 46 -6.22 17.07 -10.79
C GLY A 46 -5.64 17.03 -9.39
N ILE A 47 -6.17 17.91 -8.57
CA ILE A 47 -5.79 18.06 -7.17
C ILE A 47 -6.77 17.28 -6.29
N ARG A 48 -6.25 16.62 -5.26
CA ARG A 48 -7.02 15.97 -4.21
C ARG A 48 -7.61 17.04 -3.29
N ARG A 49 -8.75 16.74 -2.67
CA ARG A 49 -9.33 17.66 -1.67
C ARG A 49 -8.49 17.71 -0.39
N SER A 50 -7.73 16.66 -0.12
CA SER A 50 -6.83 16.51 1.01
C SER A 50 -5.51 15.92 0.53
N LEU A 51 -4.41 16.20 1.23
CA LEU A 51 -3.12 15.57 0.92
C LEU A 51 -3.24 14.06 1.03
N HIS A 52 -2.43 13.33 0.28
CA HIS A 52 -2.38 11.88 0.40
C HIS A 52 -1.82 11.46 1.77
N GLU A 53 -2.60 10.75 2.56
CA GLU A 53 -2.25 10.29 3.92
C GLU A 53 -1.31 9.09 3.97
N GLY A 54 -1.08 8.44 2.82
CA GLY A 54 -0.28 7.23 2.71
C GLY A 54 0.61 7.20 1.48
N LEU A 55 0.94 5.98 1.07
CA LEU A 55 1.77 5.67 -0.08
C LEU A 55 1.05 4.62 -0.94
N ASP A 56 1.00 4.86 -2.25
CA ASP A 56 0.46 3.90 -3.21
C ASP A 56 1.59 3.17 -3.94
N LEU A 57 1.60 1.84 -3.86
CA LEU A 57 2.50 0.98 -4.62
C LEU A 57 1.73 0.34 -5.77
N CYS A 58 2.06 0.71 -7.00
CA CYS A 58 1.42 0.16 -8.20
C CYS A 58 2.43 -0.29 -9.26
N PHE A 59 3.53 0.43 -9.45
CA PHE A 59 4.44 0.21 -10.58
C PHE A 59 5.85 -0.14 -10.14
N PHE A 60 6.55 -0.91 -10.97
CA PHE A 60 7.98 -1.18 -10.79
C PHE A 60 8.66 -1.35 -12.14
N THR A 61 9.98 -1.20 -12.15
CA THR A 61 10.82 -1.55 -13.29
C THR A 61 11.72 -2.71 -12.96
N ASN A 62 12.17 -3.39 -14.00
CA ASN A 62 13.26 -4.34 -13.89
C ASN A 62 14.62 -3.72 -14.21
N THR A 63 15.67 -4.55 -14.18
CA THR A 63 17.05 -4.14 -14.51
C THR A 63 17.23 -3.69 -15.97
N ARG A 64 16.29 -4.02 -16.86
CA ARG A 64 16.25 -3.59 -18.27
C ARG A 64 15.42 -2.32 -18.49
N ASN A 65 14.92 -1.68 -17.42
CA ASN A 65 13.99 -0.55 -17.45
C ASN A 65 12.66 -0.83 -18.16
N GLU A 66 12.24 -2.10 -18.22
CA GLU A 66 10.89 -2.46 -18.65
C GLU A 66 9.90 -2.17 -17.51
N TYR A 67 8.73 -1.63 -17.84
CA TYR A 67 7.72 -1.21 -16.87
C TYR A 67 6.68 -2.28 -16.61
N PHE A 68 6.43 -2.53 -15.33
CA PHE A 68 5.44 -3.47 -14.85
C PHE A 68 4.47 -2.80 -13.88
N ARG A 69 3.30 -3.41 -13.75
CA ARG A 69 2.31 -3.05 -12.73
C ARG A 69 1.92 -4.23 -11.87
N LEU A 70 1.70 -3.95 -10.59
CA LEU A 70 1.02 -4.83 -9.65
C LEU A 70 -0.42 -5.06 -10.13
N ASP A 71 -0.98 -6.19 -9.70
CA ASP A 71 -2.34 -6.60 -10.05
C ASP A 71 -2.98 -7.35 -8.87
N GLU A 72 -4.23 -7.74 -9.01
CA GLU A 72 -5.02 -8.42 -7.97
C GLU A 72 -4.49 -9.80 -7.56
N THR A 73 -3.47 -10.32 -8.27
CA THR A 73 -2.80 -11.57 -7.85
C THR A 73 -1.77 -11.35 -6.75
N VAL A 74 -1.36 -10.09 -6.54
CA VAL A 74 -0.32 -9.71 -5.59
C VAL A 74 -0.81 -9.92 -4.16
N LYS A 75 -0.10 -10.78 -3.44
CA LYS A 75 -0.24 -11.06 -2.01
C LYS A 75 0.45 -9.98 -1.19
N VAL A 76 -0.19 -9.53 -0.13
CA VAL A 76 0.31 -8.48 0.76
C VAL A 76 0.84 -9.12 2.05
N PRO A 77 2.15 -9.02 2.34
CA PRO A 77 2.71 -9.45 3.60
C PRO A 77 2.47 -8.43 4.72
N MET A 78 2.47 -8.87 5.97
CA MET A 78 2.39 -7.96 7.10
C MET A 78 3.69 -7.15 7.30
N LEU A 79 3.55 -5.86 7.63
CA LEU A 79 4.66 -4.88 7.73
C LEU A 79 5.55 -5.11 8.96
N TYR A 80 4.95 -5.33 10.13
CA TYR A 80 5.60 -5.73 11.39
C TYR A 80 4.71 -6.76 12.09
N ASP A 81 5.25 -7.49 13.06
CA ASP A 81 4.40 -8.25 13.99
C ASP A 81 3.28 -7.35 14.53
N GLY A 82 2.05 -7.83 14.53
CA GLY A 82 0.92 -7.00 14.90
C GLY A 82 -0.39 -7.75 15.07
N ARG A 83 -1.40 -7.03 15.56
CA ARG A 83 -2.76 -7.52 15.76
C ARG A 83 -3.71 -6.79 14.82
N VAL A 84 -4.65 -7.49 14.21
CA VAL A 84 -5.75 -6.85 13.45
C VAL A 84 -6.67 -6.13 14.42
N GLU A 85 -6.73 -4.81 14.32
CA GLU A 85 -7.57 -3.96 15.16
C GLU A 85 -8.96 -3.75 14.55
N HIS A 86 -9.00 -3.61 13.22
CA HIS A 86 -10.25 -3.36 12.52
C HIS A 86 -10.15 -3.74 11.05
N ILE A 87 -11.30 -4.02 10.43
CA ILE A 87 -11.44 -4.22 8.99
C ILE A 87 -12.68 -3.43 8.57
N THR A 88 -12.50 -2.44 7.70
CA THR A 88 -13.60 -1.63 7.16
C THR A 88 -13.67 -1.74 5.64
N GLU A 89 -14.84 -1.45 5.08
CA GLU A 89 -15.04 -1.37 3.63
C GLU A 89 -14.31 -0.14 3.06
N ASP A 90 -13.76 -0.28 1.86
CA ASP A 90 -13.20 0.82 1.09
C ASP A 90 -13.75 0.82 -0.35
N PHE A 91 -13.43 1.86 -1.10
CA PHE A 91 -14.02 2.05 -2.42
C PHE A 91 -13.54 1.05 -3.50
N LEU A 92 -12.44 0.32 -3.27
CA LEU A 92 -11.87 -0.75 -4.10
C LEU A 92 -11.88 -2.14 -3.44
N GLY A 93 -12.23 -2.25 -2.16
CA GLY A 93 -12.14 -3.49 -1.41
C GLY A 93 -12.31 -3.24 0.08
N LYS A 94 -11.34 -3.66 0.88
CA LYS A 94 -11.33 -3.44 2.33
C LYS A 94 -10.03 -2.80 2.77
N THR A 95 -10.13 -2.01 3.82
CA THR A 95 -8.97 -1.52 4.58
C THR A 95 -8.79 -2.37 5.84
N VAL A 96 -7.59 -2.91 6.01
CA VAL A 96 -7.20 -3.67 7.21
C VAL A 96 -6.32 -2.78 8.07
N ILE A 97 -6.72 -2.57 9.32
CA ILE A 97 -6.01 -1.75 10.30
C ILE A 97 -5.34 -2.68 11.30
N THR A 98 -4.02 -2.55 11.46
CA THR A 98 -3.26 -3.36 12.42
C THR A 98 -2.43 -2.51 13.36
N SER A 99 -2.37 -2.92 14.63
CA SER A 99 -1.48 -2.33 15.62
C SER A 99 -0.17 -3.09 15.70
N HIS A 100 0.91 -2.36 15.97
CA HIS A 100 2.25 -2.89 16.16
C HIS A 100 2.84 -2.29 17.44
N CYS A 101 3.07 -3.15 18.42
CA CYS A 101 3.78 -2.80 19.64
C CYS A 101 5.27 -3.08 19.45
N PHE A 102 6.11 -2.17 19.95
CA PHE A 102 7.56 -2.33 19.97
C PHE A 102 8.03 -2.43 21.43
N ASP A 103 9.28 -2.83 21.65
CA ASP A 103 9.81 -3.12 22.98
C ASP A 103 9.89 -1.89 23.92
N ASP A 104 9.66 -0.68 23.42
CA ASP A 104 9.62 0.56 24.21
C ASP A 104 8.21 0.77 24.79
N PRO A 105 8.00 0.59 26.12
CA PRO A 105 6.68 0.68 26.75
C PRO A 105 6.12 2.11 26.78
N ASP A 106 6.96 3.13 26.67
CA ASP A 106 6.54 4.54 26.64
C ASP A 106 6.13 4.98 25.22
N GLN A 107 6.28 4.09 24.23
CA GLN A 107 5.96 4.38 22.86
C GLN A 107 4.53 3.93 22.52
N PRO A 108 3.67 4.83 22.01
CA PRO A 108 2.35 4.41 21.52
C PRO A 108 2.51 3.40 20.39
N ALA A 109 1.55 2.48 20.28
CA ALA A 109 1.51 1.52 19.20
C ALA A 109 1.47 2.25 17.84
N LEU A 110 2.13 1.65 16.86
CA LEU A 110 2.00 2.08 15.48
C LEU A 110 0.75 1.42 14.88
N LEU A 111 -0.10 2.20 14.25
CA LEU A 111 -1.13 1.69 13.38
C LEU A 111 -0.64 1.70 11.94
N SER A 112 -0.84 0.59 11.23
CA SER A 112 -0.78 0.57 9.78
C SER A 112 -2.18 0.30 9.21
N LEU A 113 -2.52 1.04 8.16
CA LEU A 113 -3.76 0.90 7.42
C LEU A 113 -3.39 0.45 6.01
N PHE A 114 -3.78 -0.78 5.65
CA PHE A 114 -3.59 -1.30 4.31
C PHE A 114 -4.91 -1.22 3.55
N GLY A 115 -4.97 -0.32 2.57
CA GLY A 115 -6.15 -0.11 1.74
C GLY A 115 -6.16 -0.98 0.49
N HIS A 116 -7.34 -1.09 -0.10
CA HIS A 116 -7.63 -1.72 -1.39
C HIS A 116 -7.29 -3.21 -1.39
N LEU A 117 -7.69 -3.89 -0.31
CA LEU A 117 -7.39 -5.29 -0.10
C LEU A 117 -8.60 -6.18 -0.33
N ASN A 118 -8.30 -7.42 -0.71
CA ASN A 118 -9.15 -8.58 -0.49
C ASN A 118 -8.51 -9.43 0.62
N PRO A 119 -8.93 -9.25 1.89
CA PRO A 119 -8.39 -10.00 3.01
C PRO A 119 -8.63 -11.51 2.87
N GLY A 120 -7.77 -12.33 3.48
CA GLY A 120 -8.00 -13.77 3.53
C GLY A 120 -9.35 -14.09 4.17
N LYS A 121 -10.07 -15.09 3.65
CA LYS A 121 -11.45 -15.45 4.11
C LYS A 121 -11.56 -15.70 5.62
N ASN A 122 -10.46 -16.09 6.25
CA ASN A 122 -10.41 -16.43 7.67
C ASN A 122 -9.79 -15.32 8.53
N LEU A 123 -9.40 -14.18 7.95
CA LEU A 123 -8.83 -13.07 8.69
C LEU A 123 -9.90 -12.43 9.56
N LYS A 124 -9.61 -12.28 10.85
CA LYS A 124 -10.54 -11.72 11.84
C LYS A 124 -9.88 -10.60 12.63
N ILE A 125 -10.71 -9.72 13.16
CA ILE A 125 -10.29 -8.76 14.19
C ILE A 125 -9.80 -9.54 15.40
N GLY A 126 -8.64 -9.14 15.93
CA GLY A 126 -7.95 -9.81 17.03
C GLY A 126 -6.87 -10.80 16.59
N ASP A 127 -6.81 -11.19 15.31
CA ASP A 127 -5.78 -12.10 14.82
C ASP A 127 -4.38 -11.48 14.96
N GLU A 128 -3.42 -12.27 15.46
CA GLU A 128 -2.00 -11.93 15.44
C GLU A 128 -1.36 -12.39 14.12
N ILE A 129 -0.59 -11.50 13.50
CA ILE A 129 0.05 -11.75 12.22
C ILE A 129 1.53 -11.41 12.34
N LYS A 130 2.39 -12.35 11.96
CA LYS A 130 3.83 -12.17 11.96
C LYS A 130 4.30 -11.36 10.77
N GLN A 131 5.36 -10.57 10.93
CA GLN A 131 5.99 -9.85 9.84
C GLN A 131 6.28 -10.79 8.67
N GLY A 132 5.89 -10.39 7.45
CA GLY A 132 6.08 -11.20 6.25
C GLY A 132 5.01 -12.28 6.00
N GLN A 133 4.15 -12.57 6.98
CA GLN A 133 3.01 -13.46 6.78
C GLN A 133 1.99 -12.79 5.84
N VAL A 134 1.49 -13.54 4.86
CA VAL A 134 0.46 -13.06 3.95
C VAL A 134 -0.88 -13.03 4.66
N PHE A 135 -1.57 -11.89 4.62
CA PHE A 135 -2.90 -11.73 5.22
C PHE A 135 -3.97 -11.29 4.21
N ALA A 136 -3.56 -10.80 3.05
CA ALA A 136 -4.47 -10.31 2.02
C ALA A 136 -3.88 -10.41 0.61
N LYS A 137 -4.68 -10.06 -0.38
CA LYS A 137 -4.25 -9.70 -1.74
C LYS A 137 -4.69 -8.28 -2.07
N ILE A 138 -4.07 -7.66 -3.05
CA ILE A 138 -4.60 -6.45 -3.68
C ILE A 138 -5.97 -6.76 -4.27
N SER A 139 -6.94 -5.88 -4.06
CA SER A 139 -8.27 -6.00 -4.62
C SER A 139 -8.29 -5.63 -6.11
N GLY A 140 -9.13 -6.32 -6.87
CA GLY A 140 -9.42 -5.97 -8.26
C GLY A 140 -10.59 -4.99 -8.37
N PHE A 141 -10.83 -4.47 -9.57
CA PHE A 141 -11.99 -3.63 -9.85
C PHE A 141 -13.20 -4.51 -10.16
N GLU A 142 -14.24 -4.41 -9.34
CA GLU A 142 -15.57 -4.85 -9.75
C GLU A 142 -16.27 -3.79 -10.60
N ASN A 143 -15.96 -2.50 -10.38
CA ASN A 143 -16.65 -1.38 -11.03
C ASN A 143 -15.81 -0.77 -12.17
N LYS A 144 -16.15 -1.14 -13.42
CA LYS A 144 -15.45 -0.72 -14.66
C LYS A 144 -15.48 0.80 -14.97
N LYS A 145 -16.16 1.61 -14.16
CA LYS A 145 -16.35 3.05 -14.41
C LYS A 145 -15.20 3.93 -13.87
N GLN A 146 -14.35 3.42 -13.00
CA GLN A 146 -13.20 4.18 -12.47
C GLN A 146 -11.89 3.66 -13.07
N ILE A 147 -11.11 4.58 -13.66
CA ILE A 147 -9.77 4.33 -14.22
C ILE A 147 -8.76 4.41 -13.07
N LEU A 148 -8.82 3.46 -12.16
CA LEU A 148 -7.78 3.26 -11.16
C LEU A 148 -7.23 1.86 -11.38
N LEU A 149 -5.95 1.66 -11.08
CA LEU A 149 -5.28 0.37 -11.27
C LEU A 149 -5.14 -0.35 -9.94
N PRO A 150 -5.07 -1.70 -9.93
CA PRO A 150 -4.88 -2.40 -8.67
C PRO A 150 -3.55 -1.96 -8.07
N HIS A 151 -3.59 -1.50 -6.83
CA HIS A 151 -2.44 -0.99 -6.12
C HIS A 151 -2.61 -1.24 -4.63
N LEU A 152 -1.50 -1.19 -3.91
CA LEU A 152 -1.50 -1.27 -2.46
C LEU A 152 -1.36 0.13 -1.88
N HIS A 153 -2.36 0.54 -1.11
CA HIS A 153 -2.28 1.75 -0.29
C HIS A 153 -1.79 1.39 1.11
N ILE A 154 -0.81 2.12 1.63
CA ILE A 154 -0.29 1.96 3.00
C ILE A 154 -0.27 3.33 3.68
N SER A 155 -0.94 3.44 4.82
CA SER A 155 -0.84 4.59 5.72
C SER A 155 -0.30 4.18 7.08
N LEU A 156 0.47 5.06 7.73
CA LEU A 156 1.05 4.84 9.05
C LEU A 156 0.69 5.99 9.99
N THR A 157 0.37 5.68 11.24
CA THR A 157 -0.01 6.67 12.25
C THR A 157 0.22 6.11 13.66
N LYS A 158 0.32 6.98 14.67
CA LYS A 158 0.40 6.52 16.06
C LYS A 158 -1.00 6.36 16.63
N SER A 159 -1.23 5.30 17.39
CA SER A 159 -2.56 4.97 17.92
C SER A 159 -3.14 6.03 18.86
N ASP A 160 -2.30 6.84 19.50
CA ASP A 160 -2.69 7.90 20.43
C ASP A 160 -3.08 9.23 19.76
N LEU A 161 -2.85 9.37 18.46
CA LEU A 161 -3.21 10.57 17.68
C LEU A 161 -4.57 10.45 16.98
N LEU A 162 -5.20 9.28 17.05
CA LEU A 162 -6.43 8.96 16.35
C LEU A 162 -7.45 8.36 17.33
N PRO A 163 -8.76 8.40 16.99
CA PRO A 163 -9.75 7.64 17.73
C PRO A 163 -9.49 6.13 17.60
N PRO A 164 -10.17 5.29 18.41
CA PRO A 164 -10.08 3.85 18.31
C PRO A 164 -10.28 3.33 16.87
N ALA A 165 -9.63 2.21 16.53
CA ALA A 165 -9.55 1.71 15.16
C ALA A 165 -10.92 1.46 14.50
N ASN A 166 -11.94 1.10 15.28
CA ASN A 166 -13.32 0.92 14.80
C ASN A 166 -14.07 2.22 14.47
N CYS A 167 -13.43 3.37 14.62
CA CYS A 167 -13.93 4.67 14.17
C CYS A 167 -13.16 5.22 12.96
N LEU A 168 -12.16 4.49 12.46
CA LEU A 168 -11.27 4.94 11.38
C LEU A 168 -11.85 4.64 10.00
N GLU A 169 -12.96 5.31 9.70
CA GLU A 169 -13.58 5.28 8.39
C GLU A 169 -12.93 6.27 7.41
N TRP A 170 -12.99 5.99 6.10
CA TRP A 170 -12.40 6.83 5.07
C TRP A 170 -12.92 8.28 5.06
N GLU A 171 -14.18 8.51 5.44
CA GLU A 171 -14.72 9.88 5.57
C GLU A 171 -13.95 10.67 6.64
N PHE A 172 -13.63 10.04 7.77
CA PHE A 172 -12.86 10.64 8.86
C PHE A 172 -11.39 10.80 8.46
N LEU A 173 -10.76 9.75 7.93
CA LEU A 173 -9.35 9.75 7.51
C LEU A 173 -9.07 10.82 6.44
N ASN A 174 -10.05 11.13 5.58
CA ASN A 174 -9.91 12.19 4.58
C ASN A 174 -9.95 13.62 5.15
N ARG A 175 -10.42 13.80 6.39
CA ARG A 175 -10.57 15.12 7.03
C ARG A 175 -9.55 15.38 8.14
N VAL A 176 -8.99 14.32 8.73
CA VAL A 176 -8.03 14.48 9.82
C VAL A 176 -6.75 15.17 9.35
N ASP A 177 -6.16 15.95 10.26
CA ASP A 177 -4.90 16.66 10.04
C ASP A 177 -3.80 15.68 9.62
N ARG A 178 -3.02 16.05 8.60
CA ARG A 178 -2.03 15.17 7.99
C ARG A 178 -0.79 14.93 8.86
N SER A 179 -0.57 15.76 9.88
CA SER A 179 0.49 15.58 10.87
C SER A 179 0.31 14.35 11.75
N VAL A 180 -0.90 13.77 11.81
CA VAL A 180 -1.13 12.51 12.53
C VAL A 180 -0.55 11.29 11.79
N PHE A 181 -0.28 11.43 10.49
CA PHE A 181 0.29 10.38 9.67
C PHE A 181 1.80 10.50 9.54
N MET A 182 2.43 9.38 9.23
CA MET A 182 3.86 9.25 9.02
C MET A 182 4.11 8.73 7.61
N ASP A 183 5.17 9.25 6.98
CA ASP A 183 5.60 8.81 5.66
C ASP A 183 5.97 7.31 5.67
N PRO A 184 5.21 6.44 4.95
CA PRO A 184 5.48 5.00 4.90
C PRO A 184 6.84 4.65 4.29
N LEU A 185 7.43 5.51 3.44
CA LEU A 185 8.74 5.26 2.87
C LEU A 185 9.83 5.15 3.95
N LYS A 186 9.65 5.82 5.10
CA LYS A 186 10.56 5.70 6.24
C LYS A 186 10.54 4.31 6.88
N ALA A 187 9.41 3.61 6.82
CA ALA A 187 9.27 2.23 7.34
C ALA A 187 9.69 1.17 6.32
N ILE A 188 9.25 1.32 5.06
CA ILE A 188 9.45 0.28 4.05
C ILE A 188 10.75 0.42 3.25
N SER A 189 11.30 1.64 3.19
CA SER A 189 12.60 1.98 2.57
C SER A 189 12.90 1.24 1.25
N PRO A 190 12.00 1.28 0.24
CA PRO A 190 12.23 0.63 -1.03
C PRO A 190 13.34 1.33 -1.81
N LYS A 191 13.93 0.62 -2.78
CA LYS A 191 14.53 1.30 -3.93
C LYS A 191 13.40 1.82 -4.82
N TYR A 192 13.39 3.11 -5.13
CA TYR A 192 12.37 3.72 -5.97
C TYR A 192 12.92 4.84 -6.85
N SER A 193 12.15 5.21 -7.86
CA SER A 193 12.32 6.44 -8.64
C SER A 193 10.99 7.17 -8.74
N ILE A 194 11.03 8.49 -8.72
CA ILE A 194 9.86 9.33 -8.98
C ILE A 194 9.89 9.73 -10.45
N ILE A 195 8.78 9.54 -11.14
CA ILE A 195 8.62 10.01 -12.53
C ILE A 195 7.33 10.83 -12.66
N GLU A 196 7.25 11.64 -13.71
CA GLU A 196 6.04 12.40 -14.00
C GLU A 196 4.94 11.49 -14.58
N HIS A 197 3.70 11.79 -14.21
CA HIS A 197 2.53 11.14 -14.80
C HIS A 197 2.17 11.84 -16.11
N ASP A 198 2.33 11.13 -17.21
CA ASP A 198 1.83 11.54 -18.52
C ASP A 198 0.38 11.07 -18.69
N ASP A 199 -0.54 12.02 -18.90
CA ASP A 199 -1.97 11.68 -19.02
C ASP A 199 -2.34 11.15 -20.41
N GLU A 200 -1.48 11.37 -21.39
CA GLU A 200 -1.66 10.79 -22.73
C GLU A 200 -1.29 9.30 -22.73
N LEU A 201 -0.52 8.87 -21.73
CA LEU A 201 -0.10 7.49 -21.56
C LEU A 201 -1.13 6.70 -20.76
N ASP A 202 -1.86 5.82 -21.44
CA ASP A 202 -2.67 4.81 -20.77
C ASP A 202 -1.77 3.72 -20.15
N VAL A 203 -1.27 3.99 -18.94
CA VAL A 203 -0.40 3.08 -18.18
C VAL A 203 -1.01 1.70 -17.97
N SER A 204 -2.34 1.56 -18.05
CA SER A 204 -3.01 0.26 -17.94
C SER A 204 -2.71 -0.67 -19.12
N LYS A 205 -2.44 -0.09 -20.29
CA LYS A 205 -2.12 -0.76 -21.55
C LYS A 205 -0.62 -0.90 -21.77
N VAL A 206 0.15 0.08 -21.30
CA VAL A 206 1.60 0.13 -21.56
C VAL A 206 2.39 -0.68 -20.52
N PHE A 207 1.96 -0.68 -19.26
CA PHE A 207 2.71 -1.38 -18.21
C PHE A 207 2.21 -2.81 -18.08
N THR A 208 3.15 -3.76 -18.21
CA THR A 208 2.84 -5.19 -18.21
C THR A 208 2.38 -5.65 -16.84
N ARG A 209 1.28 -6.42 -16.76
CA ARG A 209 0.82 -6.97 -15.49
C ARG A 209 1.85 -7.98 -14.98
N CYS A 210 2.20 -7.90 -13.69
CA CYS A 210 3.18 -8.82 -13.11
C CYS A 210 2.77 -10.30 -13.21
N SER A 211 1.47 -10.60 -13.24
CA SER A 211 0.94 -11.95 -13.47
C SER A 211 1.15 -12.46 -14.90
N GLN A 212 1.06 -11.59 -15.91
CA GLN A 212 1.22 -11.98 -17.32
C GLN A 212 2.64 -12.43 -17.63
N PHE A 213 3.64 -11.72 -17.09
CA PHE A 213 5.04 -12.09 -17.27
C PHE A 213 5.35 -13.47 -16.68
N LYS A 214 4.77 -13.79 -15.52
CA LYS A 214 4.95 -15.10 -14.87
C LYS A 214 4.35 -16.24 -15.70
N ALA A 215 3.25 -16.00 -16.40
CA ALA A 215 2.62 -17.01 -17.24
C ALA A 215 3.47 -17.35 -18.49
N ALA A 216 4.23 -16.40 -19.01
CA ALA A 216 5.08 -16.60 -20.19
C ALA A 216 6.41 -17.34 -19.92
N GLN A 217 6.73 -17.60 -18.64
CA GLN A 217 7.97 -18.24 -18.19
C GLN A 217 7.75 -19.69 -17.70
N ASN A 218 6.52 -20.19 -17.72
CA ASN A 218 6.17 -21.60 -17.43
C ASN A 218 5.66 -22.28 -18.70
#